data_AF-A0A1B7LN15-F1
#
_entry.id   AF-A0A1B7LN15-F1
#
_cell.length_a   1.000
_cell.length_b   1.000
_cell.length_c   1.000
_cell.angle_alpha   90.00
_cell.angle_beta   90.00
_cell.angle_gamma   90.00
#
_symmetry.space_group_name_H-M   'P 1'
#
loop_
_entity.id
_entity.type
_entity.pdbx_description
1 polymer ?
#
loop_
_entity_poly.entity_id
_entity_poly.type
_entity_poly.pdbx_seq_one_letter_code
_entity_poly.pdbx_strand_id
1 'polypeptide(L)'
;MLNCRTKFLAIIIFLCSSFVIGIGVNVSANNSQKIKANVEFLDDISGSNKFIFNVSIENDIEGTIKEFFIEDGQKILPVSTYEVSKNKYVIVVVPGSKEFSISNVKLGVTLVVNRAEENIKGIASLDGENKNFRSGRVVNEPMLLYHDQDKIMLAVQIDDPWDTLKNVQAVLVYPELSKDFEVSFEKKYVIVSGQLKQFVYISMKSFRSNQVLKFNINLLFQRGLNDVSLRGVSKVFSYNFDVDTIVKKFVKSVYSNLLGRQATDSEIEKNSKSLINNSISATNFIISIVEGNEFKNVNMSDEDFVSRVYKITLNRVPDNDGKNYWVNEIKKSSRLEVLKQILKSDEYIRLMKEIGLSA
;
A
#
# COMPACT_ATOMS: atom_id res chain seq x y z
N MET A 1 -39.39 4.31 41.55
CA MET A 1 -39.01 5.37 42.50
C MET A 1 -37.55 5.16 42.89
N LEU A 2 -36.84 6.27 43.11
CA LEU A 2 -35.40 6.44 43.40
C LEU A 2 -34.42 6.38 42.22
N ASN A 3 -34.21 7.58 41.67
CA ASN A 3 -33.00 8.06 41.00
C ASN A 3 -31.80 8.00 41.94
N CYS A 4 -30.63 7.56 41.44
CA CYS A 4 -29.34 7.85 42.07
C CYS A 4 -28.43 8.55 41.04
N ARG A 5 -28.24 9.86 41.24
CA ARG A 5 -27.18 10.67 40.62
C ARG A 5 -25.97 10.59 41.54
N THR A 6 -24.79 10.32 41.02
CA THR A 6 -23.53 10.56 41.74
C THR A 6 -22.59 11.36 40.87
N LYS A 7 -22.35 12.61 41.30
CA LYS A 7 -21.36 13.54 40.81
C LYS A 7 -19.98 13.07 41.26
N PHE A 8 -18.96 13.08 40.39
CA PHE A 8 -17.57 12.97 40.80
C PHE A 8 -16.92 14.36 40.83
N LEU A 9 -16.26 14.62 41.95
CA LEU A 9 -15.68 15.86 42.43
C LEU A 9 -14.21 15.96 41.97
N ALA A 10 -13.79 17.14 41.52
CA ALA A 10 -12.40 17.49 41.25
C ALA A 10 -11.61 17.62 42.56
N ILE A 11 -10.37 17.10 42.59
CA ILE A 11 -9.39 17.39 43.64
C ILE A 11 -8.09 17.84 42.96
N ILE A 12 -7.78 19.11 43.18
CA ILE A 12 -6.50 19.77 42.94
C ILE A 12 -5.65 19.55 44.19
N ILE A 13 -4.41 19.06 44.06
CA ILE A 13 -3.40 19.14 45.12
C ILE A 13 -2.13 19.74 44.54
N PHE A 14 -1.87 20.98 44.97
CA PHE A 14 -0.58 21.65 44.96
C PHE A 14 0.09 21.32 46.30
N LEU A 15 1.32 20.81 46.31
CA LEU A 15 2.20 20.88 47.48
C LEU A 15 3.66 20.95 47.02
N CYS A 16 4.35 21.99 47.48
CA CYS A 16 5.76 22.25 47.26
C CYS A 16 6.48 22.23 48.61
N SER A 17 7.72 21.72 48.59
CA SER A 17 8.83 21.88 49.54
C SER A 17 8.83 21.11 50.88
N SER A 18 9.86 20.28 51.07
CA SER A 18 10.79 20.30 52.22
C SER A 18 12.04 19.45 51.93
N PHE A 19 13.20 20.00 52.31
CA PHE A 19 14.58 19.54 52.13
C PHE A 19 14.93 18.22 52.85
N VAL A 20 15.74 17.36 52.21
CA VAL A 20 16.73 16.50 52.90
C VAL A 20 18.02 16.49 52.07
N ILE A 21 19.13 16.88 52.70
CA ILE A 21 20.50 16.75 52.20
C ILE A 21 20.99 15.35 52.59
N GLY A 22 21.41 14.55 51.61
CA GLY A 22 22.02 13.24 51.79
C GLY A 22 22.96 12.93 50.63
N ILE A 23 24.23 12.75 50.94
CA ILE A 23 25.40 12.70 50.06
C ILE A 23 25.35 11.50 49.09
N GLY A 24 25.60 11.76 47.81
CA GLY A 24 26.45 10.92 46.96
C GLY A 24 25.80 9.83 46.11
N VAL A 25 25.17 10.21 44.99
CA VAL A 25 25.55 9.70 43.64
C VAL A 25 25.28 10.85 42.66
N ASN A 26 26.33 11.43 42.10
CA ASN A 26 26.22 12.25 40.90
C ASN A 26 25.91 11.31 39.73
N VAL A 27 24.64 11.21 39.34
CA VAL A 27 24.30 10.80 37.97
C VAL A 27 24.05 12.09 37.20
N SER A 28 25.12 12.66 36.66
CA SER A 28 25.02 13.63 35.59
C SER A 28 24.51 12.91 34.34
N ALA A 29 23.21 12.95 34.07
CA ALA A 29 22.69 12.65 32.74
C ALA A 29 22.75 13.93 31.89
N ASN A 30 23.98 14.33 31.54
CA ASN A 30 24.25 15.08 30.33
C ASN A 30 23.94 14.15 29.15
N ASN A 31 22.95 14.50 28.32
CA ASN A 31 22.94 14.26 26.87
C ASN A 31 21.58 14.64 26.27
N SER A 32 21.21 15.93 26.27
CA SER A 32 20.43 16.43 25.14
C SER A 32 21.44 16.75 24.04
N GLN A 33 21.86 15.72 23.30
CA GLN A 33 22.33 15.97 21.94
C GLN A 33 21.20 16.77 21.29
N LYS A 34 21.42 18.04 20.93
CA LYS A 34 20.44 18.84 20.19
C LYS A 34 20.12 18.06 18.92
N ILE A 35 19.06 17.28 18.95
CA ILE A 35 18.55 16.60 17.78
C ILE A 35 18.18 17.72 16.80
N LYS A 36 18.66 17.61 15.58
CA LYS A 36 18.34 18.57 14.52
C LYS A 36 17.59 17.79 13.45
N ALA A 37 16.33 18.14 13.23
CA ALA A 37 15.60 17.70 12.05
C ALA A 37 15.79 18.76 10.97
N ASN A 38 16.30 18.35 9.82
CA ASN A 38 16.30 19.14 8.61
C ASN A 38 15.01 18.87 7.85
N VAL A 39 14.19 19.92 7.74
CA VAL A 39 12.97 19.93 6.96
C VAL A 39 13.23 20.75 5.71
N GLU A 40 13.14 20.12 4.56
CA GLU A 40 13.28 20.73 3.26
C GLU A 40 11.92 20.67 2.55
N PHE A 41 11.38 21.84 2.21
CA PHE A 41 10.21 21.95 1.36
C PHE A 41 10.61 21.61 -0.07
N LEU A 42 9.94 20.61 -0.67
CA LEU A 42 10.25 20.16 -2.01
C LEU A 42 9.34 20.80 -3.05
N ASP A 43 8.04 20.82 -2.78
CA ASP A 43 7.03 21.26 -3.75
C ASP A 43 5.66 21.51 -3.09
N ASP A 44 4.86 22.39 -3.67
CA ASP A 44 3.44 22.52 -3.38
C ASP A 44 2.64 22.00 -4.56
N ILE A 45 1.58 21.24 -4.27
CA ILE A 45 0.65 20.86 -5.33
C ILE A 45 -0.27 22.08 -5.50
N SER A 46 0.13 23.03 -6.34
CA SER A 46 -0.45 24.38 -6.42
C SER A 46 -1.99 24.38 -6.36
N GLY A 47 -2.56 25.24 -5.53
CA GLY A 47 -4.01 25.36 -5.33
C GLY A 47 -4.63 24.25 -4.46
N SER A 48 -3.81 23.40 -3.86
CA SER A 48 -4.23 22.44 -2.85
C SER A 48 -3.46 22.66 -1.56
N ASN A 49 -4.15 22.45 -0.44
CA ASN A 49 -3.66 22.40 0.94
C ASN A 49 -2.67 21.23 1.19
N LYS A 50 -1.83 20.91 0.21
CA LYS A 50 -0.91 19.77 0.19
C LYS A 50 0.51 20.25 -0.10
N PHE A 51 1.42 19.84 0.76
CA PHE A 51 2.81 20.24 0.73
C PHE A 51 3.69 19.00 0.81
N ILE A 52 4.78 18.99 0.05
CA ILE A 52 5.72 17.87 0.01
C ILE A 52 6.99 18.29 0.74
N PHE A 53 7.41 17.46 1.70
CA PHE A 53 8.61 17.70 2.49
C PHE A 53 9.55 16.50 2.46
N ASN A 54 10.84 16.81 2.47
CA ASN A 54 11.88 15.88 2.88
C ASN A 54 12.24 16.20 4.34
N VAL A 55 12.17 15.21 5.22
CA VAL A 55 12.50 15.36 6.63
C VAL A 55 13.55 14.34 7.02
N SER A 56 14.76 14.84 7.26
CA SER A 56 15.90 14.04 7.71
C SER A 56 16.30 14.45 9.12
N ILE A 57 16.68 13.48 9.94
CA ILE A 57 17.21 13.72 11.29
C ILE A 57 18.74 13.69 11.19
N GLU A 58 19.42 14.72 11.69
CA GLU A 58 20.88 14.79 11.74
C GLU A 58 21.42 13.84 12.81
N ASN A 59 22.49 13.12 12.44
CA ASN A 59 23.22 12.11 13.22
C ASN A 59 22.49 10.77 13.43
N ASP A 60 23.27 9.72 13.68
CA ASP A 60 22.90 8.31 13.97
C ASP A 60 22.08 8.13 15.27
N ILE A 61 21.13 9.02 15.52
CA ILE A 61 20.21 8.96 16.64
C ILE A 61 19.01 8.14 16.18
N GLU A 62 18.84 6.96 16.79
CA GLU A 62 17.69 6.10 16.55
C GLU A 62 16.43 6.75 17.13
N GLY A 63 15.75 7.54 16.30
CA GLY A 63 14.55 8.29 16.66
C GLY A 63 13.42 8.04 15.68
N THR A 64 12.19 7.99 16.20
CA THR A 64 10.98 7.81 15.37
C THR A 64 10.21 9.12 15.32
N ILE A 65 9.82 9.55 14.12
CA ILE A 65 8.90 10.68 13.94
C ILE A 65 7.52 10.27 14.47
N LYS A 66 7.01 11.02 15.45
CA LYS A 66 5.71 10.76 16.08
C LYS A 66 4.58 11.48 15.37
N GLU A 67 4.76 12.77 15.12
CA GLU A 67 3.73 13.63 14.53
C GLU A 67 4.34 14.84 13.82
N PHE A 68 3.56 15.38 12.90
CA PHE A 68 3.80 16.65 12.24
C PHE A 68 2.69 17.62 12.65
N PHE A 69 3.01 18.90 12.70
CA PHE A 69 2.03 19.94 12.98
C PHE A 69 2.41 21.25 12.28
N ILE A 70 1.43 22.12 12.03
CA ILE A 70 1.68 23.46 11.50
C ILE A 70 1.33 24.50 12.54
N GLU A 71 2.21 25.48 12.71
CA GLU A 71 1.98 26.64 13.57
C GLU A 71 1.66 27.88 12.74
N ASP A 72 0.47 28.44 12.98
CA ASP A 72 0.03 29.73 12.48
C ASP A 72 -0.11 30.70 13.67
N GLY A 73 0.91 31.52 13.90
CA GLY A 73 1.01 32.34 15.11
C GLY A 73 1.05 31.48 16.39
N GLN A 74 -0.01 31.55 17.19
CA GLN A 74 -0.18 30.72 18.41
C GLN A 74 -1.08 29.49 18.19
N LYS A 75 -1.61 29.30 16.98
CA LYS A 75 -2.56 28.24 16.67
C LYS A 75 -1.84 27.05 16.03
N ILE A 76 -2.12 25.86 16.55
CA ILE A 76 -1.72 24.61 15.90
C ILE A 76 -2.85 24.18 14.95
N LEU A 77 -2.49 23.94 13.69
CA LEU A 77 -3.41 23.45 12.67
C LEU A 77 -3.31 21.93 12.53
N PRO A 78 -4.45 21.23 12.38
CA PRO A 78 -4.43 19.79 12.16
C PRO A 78 -3.87 19.48 10.77
N VAL A 79 -3.02 18.46 10.71
CA VAL A 79 -2.44 17.96 9.47
C VAL A 79 -2.62 16.45 9.36
N SER A 80 -2.76 15.97 8.14
CA SER A 80 -2.64 14.56 7.82
C SER A 80 -1.29 14.34 7.16
N THR A 81 -0.56 13.31 7.58
CA THR A 81 0.77 13.01 7.06
C THR A 81 0.83 11.64 6.40
N TYR A 82 1.52 11.58 5.27
CA TYR A 82 1.68 10.38 4.48
C TYR A 82 3.13 10.21 4.04
N GLU A 83 3.76 9.10 4.41
CA GLU A 83 5.09 8.77 3.91
C GLU A 83 5.02 8.23 2.46
N VAL A 84 5.80 8.83 1.55
CA VAL A 84 5.88 8.44 0.13
C VAL A 84 7.07 7.53 -0.13
N SER A 85 8.18 7.81 0.57
CA SER A 85 9.40 7.00 0.61
C SER A 85 10.15 7.36 1.88
N LYS A 86 11.21 6.60 2.22
CA LYS A 86 12.07 6.89 3.36
C LYS A 86 12.37 8.40 3.46
N ASN A 87 12.01 9.01 4.58
CA ASN A 87 12.21 10.42 4.91
C ASN A 87 11.44 11.45 4.05
N LYS A 88 10.58 11.02 3.12
CA LYS A 88 9.78 11.93 2.28
C LYS A 88 8.30 11.81 2.62
N TYR A 89 7.70 12.93 2.98
CA TYR A 89 6.35 13.02 3.49
C TYR A 89 5.50 14.00 2.68
N VAL A 90 4.24 13.62 2.45
CA VAL A 90 3.18 14.52 1.99
C VAL A 90 2.39 14.93 3.21
N ILE A 91 2.33 16.24 3.45
CA ILE A 91 1.60 16.85 4.55
C ILE A 91 0.40 17.59 3.96
N VAL A 92 -0.79 17.19 4.40
CA VAL A 92 -2.05 17.79 3.99
C VAL A 92 -2.56 18.60 5.17
N VAL A 93 -2.66 19.91 5.00
CA VAL A 93 -3.27 20.79 5.99
C VAL A 93 -4.77 20.59 5.92
N VAL A 94 -5.42 20.24 7.01
CA VAL A 94 -6.86 19.99 7.00
C VAL A 94 -7.56 21.21 7.59
N PRO A 95 -7.96 22.21 6.77
CA PRO A 95 -8.55 23.42 7.31
C PRO A 95 -9.88 23.12 8.00
N GLY A 96 -10.20 23.86 9.07
CA GLY A 96 -11.51 23.82 9.71
C GLY A 96 -12.59 24.62 8.97
N SER A 97 -12.30 25.13 7.77
CA SER A 97 -13.16 26.02 7.00
C SER A 97 -13.04 25.74 5.50
N LYS A 98 -14.12 25.98 4.74
CA LYS A 98 -14.20 25.73 3.29
C LYS A 98 -13.24 26.60 2.47
N GLU A 99 -12.91 27.77 3.00
CA GLU A 99 -11.88 28.66 2.51
C GLU A 99 -10.81 28.79 3.57
N PHE A 100 -9.55 28.81 3.15
CA PHE A 100 -8.42 28.90 4.05
C PHE A 100 -7.24 29.52 3.32
N SER A 101 -6.58 30.45 3.98
CA SER A 101 -5.31 31.01 3.55
C SER A 101 -4.37 30.96 4.74
N ILE A 102 -3.18 30.42 4.51
CA ILE A 102 -2.04 30.53 5.43
C ILE A 102 -0.92 31.23 4.71
N SER A 103 -0.19 32.03 5.47
CA SER A 103 1.06 32.58 5.01
C SER A 103 2.11 32.54 6.09
N ASN A 104 3.35 32.23 5.71
CA ASN A 104 4.51 32.19 6.60
C ASN A 104 4.34 31.27 7.83
N VAL A 105 3.62 30.16 7.69
CA VAL A 105 3.45 29.19 8.79
C VAL A 105 4.64 28.24 8.88
N LYS A 106 4.92 27.70 10.07
CA LYS A 106 6.06 26.81 10.32
C LYS A 106 5.64 25.35 10.46
N LEU A 107 6.45 24.43 9.94
CA LEU A 107 6.27 22.99 10.15
C LEU A 107 7.03 22.50 11.40
N GLY A 108 6.30 21.99 12.38
CA GLY A 108 6.86 21.29 13.53
C GLY A 108 6.87 19.77 13.35
N VAL A 109 7.87 19.13 13.96
CA VAL A 109 8.03 17.67 14.01
C VAL A 109 8.28 17.26 15.46
N THR A 110 7.48 16.33 15.97
CA THR A 110 7.70 15.72 17.29
C THR A 110 8.45 14.40 17.10
N LEU A 111 9.58 14.24 17.79
CA LEU A 111 10.42 13.04 17.76
C LEU A 111 10.34 12.29 19.09
N VAL A 112 10.42 10.97 19.03
CA VAL A 112 10.66 10.12 20.21
C VAL A 112 12.05 9.53 20.12
N VAL A 113 12.90 9.83 21.09
CA VAL A 113 14.26 9.28 21.21
C VAL A 113 14.46 8.74 22.63
N ASN A 114 14.88 7.48 22.76
CA ASN A 114 15.12 6.85 24.06
C ASN A 114 13.95 7.02 25.06
N ARG A 115 12.70 6.97 24.57
CA ARG A 115 11.45 7.18 25.34
C ARG A 115 11.22 8.60 25.86
N ALA A 116 12.02 9.58 25.44
CA ALA A 116 11.77 11.00 25.65
C ALA A 116 11.17 11.63 24.39
N GLU A 117 10.17 12.50 24.57
CA GLU A 117 9.56 13.28 23.49
C GLU A 117 10.28 14.63 23.37
N GLU A 118 10.78 14.93 22.17
CA GLU A 118 11.38 16.21 21.83
C GLU A 118 10.63 16.85 20.67
N ASN A 119 10.24 18.12 20.82
CA ASN A 119 9.59 18.91 19.77
C ASN A 119 10.64 19.74 19.03
N ILE A 120 10.81 19.49 17.74
CA ILE A 120 11.72 20.24 16.87
C ILE A 120 10.89 21.04 15.88
N LYS A 121 11.20 22.34 15.75
CA LYS A 121 10.56 23.21 14.77
C LYS A 121 11.46 23.35 13.54
N GLY A 122 11.03 22.77 12.42
CA GLY A 122 11.63 23.01 11.10
C GLY A 122 11.10 24.33 10.55
N ILE A 123 11.99 25.26 10.19
CA ILE A 123 11.60 26.60 9.73
C ILE A 123 11.40 26.57 8.21
N ALA A 124 10.40 25.82 7.74
CA ALA A 124 9.89 26.01 6.38
C ALA A 124 8.69 26.97 6.49
N SER A 125 8.80 28.16 5.89
CA SER A 125 7.66 29.07 5.72
C SER A 125 6.76 28.54 4.61
N LEU A 126 5.47 28.38 4.90
CA LEU A 126 4.49 27.89 3.94
C LEU A 126 3.41 28.93 3.68
N ASP A 127 3.09 29.10 2.41
CA ASP A 127 1.92 29.84 1.95
C ASP A 127 0.97 28.87 1.24
N GLY A 128 -0.34 29.01 1.46
CA GLY A 128 -1.32 28.15 0.81
C GLY A 128 -2.70 28.76 0.83
N GLU A 129 -3.38 28.74 -0.32
CA GLU A 129 -4.75 29.22 -0.45
C GLU A 129 -5.68 28.11 -0.93
N ASN A 130 -6.91 28.12 -0.43
CA ASN A 130 -7.98 27.29 -0.90
C ASN A 130 -9.26 28.10 -1.08
N LYS A 131 -9.81 28.09 -2.30
CA LYS A 131 -10.98 28.88 -2.67
C LYS A 131 -12.25 28.07 -2.94
N ASN A 132 -12.15 26.74 -3.06
CA ASN A 132 -13.28 25.90 -3.49
C ASN A 132 -13.22 24.49 -2.87
N PHE A 133 -13.68 24.35 -1.63
CA PHE A 133 -13.87 23.02 -1.03
C PHE A 133 -14.68 22.08 -1.93
N ARG A 134 -14.22 20.83 -2.11
CA ARG A 134 -15.03 19.71 -2.60
C ARG A 134 -14.72 18.43 -1.84
N SER A 135 -15.72 17.56 -1.71
CA SER A 135 -15.53 16.21 -1.18
C SER A 135 -14.63 15.37 -2.12
N GLY A 136 -13.93 14.39 -1.54
CA GLY A 136 -13.11 13.44 -2.28
C GLY A 136 -13.93 12.62 -3.27
N ARG A 137 -13.23 12.09 -4.28
CA ARG A 137 -13.84 11.23 -5.31
C ARG A 137 -12.98 9.99 -5.59
N VAL A 138 -13.65 8.96 -6.09
CA VAL A 138 -13.00 7.75 -6.61
C VAL A 138 -12.65 7.98 -8.08
N VAL A 139 -11.40 7.69 -8.44
CA VAL A 139 -10.86 7.92 -9.79
C VAL A 139 -10.99 6.68 -10.67
N ASN A 140 -10.70 5.49 -10.13
CA ASN A 140 -10.71 4.24 -10.90
C ASN A 140 -11.53 3.12 -10.21
N GLU A 141 -11.63 1.99 -10.89
CA GLU A 141 -12.17 0.76 -10.30
C GLU A 141 -11.16 0.12 -9.34
N PRO A 142 -11.62 -0.65 -8.33
CA PRO A 142 -10.74 -1.37 -7.42
C PRO A 142 -9.84 -2.35 -8.18
N MET A 143 -8.53 -2.20 -7.95
CA MET A 143 -7.50 -3.05 -8.50
C MET A 143 -7.07 -4.07 -7.46
N LEU A 144 -7.02 -5.35 -7.82
CA LEU A 144 -6.41 -6.36 -6.96
C LEU A 144 -4.90 -6.13 -6.88
N LEU A 145 -4.39 -6.01 -5.66
CA LEU A 145 -2.95 -5.96 -5.40
C LEU A 145 -2.41 -7.32 -4.99
N TYR A 146 -3.15 -8.01 -4.13
CA TYR A 146 -2.72 -9.27 -3.53
C TYR A 146 -3.95 -10.04 -3.04
N HIS A 147 -3.91 -11.36 -3.14
CA HIS A 147 -4.85 -12.22 -2.44
C HIS A 147 -4.17 -13.51 -1.98
N ASP A 148 -4.66 -14.06 -0.88
CA ASP A 148 -4.39 -15.44 -0.46
C ASP A 148 -5.66 -16.08 0.10
N GLN A 149 -5.52 -17.19 0.84
CA GLN A 149 -6.63 -17.94 1.45
C GLN A 149 -7.32 -17.21 2.60
N ASP A 150 -6.78 -16.10 3.11
CA ASP A 150 -7.32 -15.42 4.27
C ASP A 150 -7.43 -13.89 4.06
N LYS A 151 -6.88 -13.34 2.98
CA LYS A 151 -6.76 -11.89 2.78
C LYS A 151 -6.93 -11.46 1.32
N ILE A 152 -7.62 -10.35 1.12
CA ILE A 152 -7.70 -9.63 -0.16
C ILE A 152 -7.22 -8.20 0.07
N MET A 153 -6.27 -7.76 -0.77
CA MET A 153 -5.77 -6.40 -0.80
C MET A 153 -6.15 -5.74 -2.11
N LEU A 154 -6.84 -4.61 -2.03
CA LEU A 154 -7.22 -3.80 -3.17
C LEU A 154 -6.55 -2.43 -3.12
N ALA A 155 -6.32 -1.83 -4.27
CA ALA A 155 -6.03 -0.41 -4.40
C ALA A 155 -7.15 0.28 -5.18
N VAL A 156 -7.61 1.41 -4.64
CA VAL A 156 -8.53 2.32 -5.33
C VAL A 156 -7.85 3.68 -5.42
N GLN A 157 -7.61 4.17 -6.62
CA GLN A 157 -7.14 5.53 -6.82
C GLN A 157 -8.26 6.50 -6.45
N ILE A 158 -7.91 7.50 -5.64
CA ILE A 158 -8.81 8.57 -5.21
C ILE A 158 -8.21 9.93 -5.54
N ASP A 159 -9.06 10.93 -5.48
CA ASP A 159 -8.70 12.34 -5.52
C ASP A 159 -9.41 13.02 -4.35
N ASP A 160 -8.75 12.98 -3.19
CA ASP A 160 -9.24 13.50 -1.90
C ASP A 160 -8.33 14.61 -1.34
N PRO A 161 -8.46 15.83 -1.87
CA PRO A 161 -7.65 16.97 -1.48
C PRO A 161 -7.77 17.45 -0.03
N TRP A 162 -8.90 17.20 0.62
CA TRP A 162 -9.20 17.68 1.98
C TRP A 162 -9.27 16.58 3.02
N ASP A 163 -8.70 15.42 2.71
CA ASP A 163 -8.68 14.27 3.62
C ASP A 163 -10.06 13.86 4.14
N THR A 164 -11.04 13.92 3.24
CA THR A 164 -12.46 13.70 3.53
C THR A 164 -12.83 12.23 3.60
N LEU A 165 -12.03 11.29 3.07
CA LEU A 165 -12.29 9.86 3.24
C LEU A 165 -12.16 9.49 4.72
N LYS A 166 -13.28 9.12 5.34
CA LYS A 166 -13.33 8.74 6.76
C LYS A 166 -13.48 7.26 6.99
N ASN A 167 -14.07 6.53 6.05
CA ASN A 167 -14.26 5.11 6.20
C ASN A 167 -14.35 4.38 4.86
N VAL A 168 -14.05 3.08 4.88
CA VAL A 168 -14.29 2.15 3.78
C VAL A 168 -15.09 0.99 4.35
N GLN A 169 -16.23 0.71 3.73
CA GLN A 169 -17.03 -0.47 4.03
C GLN A 169 -16.98 -1.41 2.84
N ALA A 170 -17.03 -2.71 3.10
CA ALA A 170 -17.24 -3.71 2.06
C ALA A 170 -18.32 -4.68 2.49
N VAL A 171 -19.11 -5.12 1.52
CA VAL A 171 -20.16 -6.13 1.70
C VAL A 171 -19.92 -7.20 0.66
N LEU A 172 -19.74 -8.44 1.10
CA LEU A 172 -19.75 -9.59 0.20
C LEU A 172 -21.19 -9.77 -0.29
N VAL A 173 -21.40 -9.86 -1.60
CA VAL A 173 -22.72 -10.03 -2.22
C VAL A 173 -22.86 -11.35 -2.98
N TYR A 174 -21.74 -12.04 -3.22
CA TYR A 174 -21.71 -13.39 -3.76
C TYR A 174 -20.44 -14.09 -3.22
N PRO A 175 -20.50 -15.35 -2.78
CA PRO A 175 -21.62 -16.28 -2.95
C PRO A 175 -22.82 -16.05 -2.02
N GLU A 176 -22.58 -15.45 -0.87
CA GLU A 176 -23.61 -15.13 0.10
C GLU A 176 -23.44 -13.69 0.58
N LEU A 177 -24.55 -13.05 0.91
CA LEU A 177 -24.54 -11.71 1.47
C LEU A 177 -23.90 -11.76 2.87
N SER A 178 -22.69 -11.21 3.03
CA SER A 178 -22.00 -11.18 4.31
C SER A 178 -21.28 -9.86 4.57
N LYS A 179 -21.17 -9.51 5.85
CA LYS A 179 -20.33 -8.42 6.38
C LYS A 179 -19.39 -8.91 7.48
N ASP A 180 -19.33 -10.22 7.69
CA ASP A 180 -18.63 -10.85 8.82
C ASP A 180 -17.16 -11.06 8.48
N PHE A 181 -16.49 -9.97 8.13
CA PHE A 181 -15.07 -9.93 7.80
C PHE A 181 -14.47 -8.58 8.17
N GLU A 182 -13.18 -8.60 8.49
CA GLU A 182 -12.49 -7.37 8.86
C GLU A 182 -12.16 -6.56 7.61
N VAL A 183 -12.53 -5.27 7.61
CA VAL A 183 -12.13 -4.30 6.61
C VAL A 183 -11.28 -3.24 7.28
N SER A 184 -10.07 -3.04 6.77
CA SER A 184 -9.20 -1.92 7.14
C SER A 184 -8.72 -1.24 5.87
N PHE A 185 -8.36 0.04 5.98
CA PHE A 185 -7.82 0.77 4.86
C PHE A 185 -6.71 1.73 5.28
N GLU A 186 -5.83 2.01 4.33
CA GLU A 186 -4.73 2.96 4.49
C GLU A 186 -4.67 3.86 3.25
N LYS A 187 -4.55 5.17 3.46
CA LYS A 187 -4.33 6.12 2.36
C LYS A 187 -2.83 6.22 2.09
N LYS A 188 -2.43 6.12 0.84
CA LYS A 188 -1.03 6.27 0.40
C LYS A 188 -0.92 7.22 -0.77
N TYR A 189 0.22 7.88 -0.84
CA TYR A 189 0.64 8.63 -2.01
C TYR A 189 1.77 7.87 -2.71
N VAL A 190 1.64 7.69 -4.02
CA VAL A 190 2.58 6.91 -4.83
C VAL A 190 2.90 7.70 -6.09
N ILE A 191 4.18 7.76 -6.46
CA ILE A 191 4.61 8.36 -7.72
C ILE A 191 4.45 7.31 -8.82
N VAL A 192 3.60 7.60 -9.81
CA VAL A 192 3.38 6.73 -10.97
C VAL A 192 3.68 7.53 -12.24
N SER A 193 4.71 7.12 -12.97
CA SER A 193 5.19 7.82 -14.18
C SER A 193 5.49 9.31 -13.94
N GLY A 194 6.15 9.62 -12.81
CA GLY A 194 6.51 10.99 -12.44
C GLY A 194 5.36 11.83 -11.85
N GLN A 195 4.14 11.30 -11.77
CA GLN A 195 2.99 12.00 -11.19
C GLN A 195 2.65 11.44 -9.81
N LEU A 196 2.44 12.33 -8.84
CA LEU A 196 1.95 11.94 -7.52
C LEU A 196 0.47 11.55 -7.60
N LYS A 197 0.15 10.32 -7.20
CA LYS A 197 -1.22 9.78 -7.17
C LYS A 197 -1.59 9.36 -5.76
N GLN A 198 -2.87 9.49 -5.42
CA GLN A 198 -3.41 9.09 -4.13
C GLN A 198 -4.19 7.77 -4.29
N PHE A 199 -3.93 6.83 -3.40
CA PHE A 199 -4.57 5.52 -3.37
C PHE A 199 -5.11 5.21 -1.98
N VAL A 200 -6.19 4.44 -1.96
CA VAL A 200 -6.71 3.76 -0.77
C VAL A 200 -6.40 2.28 -0.93
N TYR A 201 -5.55 1.78 -0.04
CA TYR A 201 -5.25 0.36 0.09
C TYR A 201 -6.29 -0.23 1.02
N ILE A 202 -7.11 -1.14 0.53
CA ILE A 202 -8.20 -1.77 1.28
C ILE A 202 -7.78 -3.20 1.58
N SER A 203 -7.63 -3.54 2.85
CA SER A 203 -7.37 -4.88 3.34
C SER A 203 -8.66 -5.48 3.86
N MET A 204 -9.07 -6.58 3.27
CA MET A 204 -10.17 -7.40 3.78
C MET A 204 -9.57 -8.73 4.26
N LYS A 205 -9.97 -9.24 5.43
CA LYS A 205 -9.50 -10.54 5.97
C LYS A 205 -10.64 -11.53 6.24
N SER A 206 -10.31 -12.80 6.45
CA SER A 206 -11.22 -13.93 6.76
C SER A 206 -12.00 -14.48 5.57
N PHE A 207 -11.33 -14.77 4.45
CA PHE A 207 -11.97 -15.28 3.24
C PHE A 207 -11.50 -16.66 2.79
N ARG A 208 -12.18 -17.71 3.22
CA ARG A 208 -12.04 -19.03 2.58
C ARG A 208 -13.18 -19.25 1.59
N SER A 209 -12.93 -18.96 0.32
CA SER A 209 -13.87 -19.31 -0.74
C SER A 209 -13.15 -19.76 -2.01
N ASN A 210 -13.69 -20.83 -2.58
CA ASN A 210 -13.25 -21.44 -3.82
C ASN A 210 -14.16 -20.98 -4.98
N GLN A 211 -15.03 -20.01 -4.71
CA GLN A 211 -16.04 -19.51 -5.64
C GLN A 211 -15.67 -18.09 -6.06
N VAL A 212 -16.32 -17.60 -7.12
CA VAL A 212 -16.27 -16.16 -7.41
C VAL A 212 -16.66 -15.40 -6.14
N LEU A 213 -15.92 -14.35 -5.79
CA LEU A 213 -16.33 -13.39 -4.80
C LEU A 213 -16.74 -12.10 -5.50
N LYS A 214 -17.86 -11.52 -5.06
CA LYS A 214 -18.29 -10.20 -5.48
C LYS A 214 -18.48 -9.34 -4.25
N PHE A 215 -17.81 -8.20 -4.21
CA PHE A 215 -17.90 -7.22 -3.14
C PHE A 215 -18.48 -5.91 -3.65
N ASN A 216 -19.41 -5.35 -2.88
CA ASN A 216 -19.75 -3.94 -2.98
C ASN A 216 -18.89 -3.18 -1.97
N ILE A 217 -18.00 -2.33 -2.48
CA ILE A 217 -17.07 -1.52 -1.70
C ILE A 217 -17.62 -0.10 -1.68
N ASN A 218 -17.87 0.45 -0.49
CA ASN A 218 -18.40 1.79 -0.30
C ASN A 218 -17.35 2.67 0.38
N LEU A 219 -16.83 3.65 -0.36
CA LEU A 219 -15.89 4.65 0.15
C LEU A 219 -16.68 5.85 0.67
N LEU A 220 -16.55 6.14 1.98
CA LEU A 220 -17.35 7.14 2.68
C LEU A 220 -16.55 8.43 2.88
N PHE A 221 -16.87 9.44 2.09
CA PHE A 221 -16.26 10.77 2.14
C PHE A 221 -17.13 11.74 2.91
N GLN A 222 -16.52 12.56 3.76
CA GLN A 222 -17.18 13.66 4.45
C GLN A 222 -17.69 14.69 3.42
N ARG A 223 -18.93 15.17 3.59
CA ARG A 223 -19.54 16.13 2.66
C ARG A 223 -19.02 17.57 2.80
N GLY A 224 -18.48 17.92 3.96
CA GLY A 224 -17.96 19.24 4.29
C GLY A 224 -17.02 19.15 5.48
N LEU A 225 -16.06 20.06 5.61
CA LEU A 225 -15.04 20.01 6.68
C LEU A 225 -15.62 19.99 8.10
N ASN A 226 -16.72 20.72 8.32
CA ASN A 226 -17.44 20.77 9.61
C ASN A 226 -18.73 19.93 9.61
N ASP A 227 -18.98 19.16 8.55
CA ASP A 227 -20.19 18.37 8.41
C ASP A 227 -19.87 16.91 8.69
N VAL A 228 -20.52 16.31 9.68
CA VAL A 228 -20.34 14.89 10.02
C VAL A 228 -20.98 13.94 8.99
N SER A 229 -21.78 14.47 8.06
CA SER A 229 -22.47 13.66 7.07
C SER A 229 -21.52 13.08 6.02
N LEU A 230 -21.81 11.85 5.61
CA LEU A 230 -20.99 11.07 4.68
C LEU A 230 -21.69 10.94 3.31
N ARG A 231 -20.90 11.02 2.25
CA ARG A 231 -21.23 10.65 0.89
C ARG A 231 -20.51 9.35 0.57
N GLY A 232 -21.28 8.31 0.27
CA GLY A 232 -20.75 7.04 -0.23
C GLY A 232 -20.50 7.08 -1.73
N VAL A 233 -19.39 6.49 -2.15
CA VAL A 233 -19.13 6.11 -3.55
C VAL A 233 -18.95 4.60 -3.58
N SER A 234 -19.93 3.91 -4.18
CA SER A 234 -19.93 2.45 -4.29
C SER A 234 -19.21 2.00 -5.56
N LYS A 235 -18.30 1.03 -5.40
CA LYS A 235 -17.63 0.30 -6.47
C LYS A 235 -17.88 -1.19 -6.31
N VAL A 236 -17.90 -1.91 -7.43
CA VAL A 236 -18.04 -3.37 -7.42
C VAL A 236 -16.68 -3.98 -7.72
N PHE A 237 -16.22 -4.86 -6.85
CA PHE A 237 -15.04 -5.69 -7.09
C PHE A 237 -15.49 -7.13 -7.25
N SER A 238 -15.10 -7.77 -8.35
CA SER A 238 -15.35 -9.19 -8.58
C SER A 238 -14.02 -9.90 -8.77
N TYR A 239 -13.79 -10.96 -8.03
CA TYR A 239 -12.62 -11.80 -8.19
C TYR A 239 -13.02 -13.26 -8.29
N ASN A 240 -12.48 -13.97 -9.28
CA ASN A 240 -12.79 -15.38 -9.44
C ASN A 240 -11.76 -16.22 -8.67
N PHE A 241 -12.10 -16.73 -7.49
CA PHE A 241 -11.30 -17.73 -6.77
C PHE A 241 -11.59 -19.18 -7.20
N ASP A 242 -12.38 -19.39 -8.26
CA ASP A 242 -12.51 -20.73 -8.83
C ASP A 242 -11.14 -21.17 -9.34
N VAL A 243 -10.45 -21.94 -8.49
CA VAL A 243 -9.10 -22.46 -8.72
C VAL A 243 -9.08 -23.24 -10.03
N ASP A 244 -10.14 -23.97 -10.35
CA ASP A 244 -10.25 -24.67 -11.64
C ASP A 244 -10.22 -23.67 -12.80
N THR A 245 -11.02 -22.61 -12.75
CA THR A 245 -10.97 -21.54 -13.78
C THR A 245 -9.62 -20.83 -13.83
N ILE A 246 -9.03 -20.47 -12.69
CA ILE A 246 -7.72 -19.78 -12.62
C ILE A 246 -6.63 -20.66 -13.24
N VAL A 247 -6.55 -21.92 -12.81
CA VAL A 247 -5.54 -22.87 -13.28
C VAL A 247 -5.76 -23.19 -14.76
N LYS A 248 -7.01 -23.35 -15.22
CA LYS A 248 -7.31 -23.50 -16.66
C LYS A 248 -6.85 -22.29 -17.48
N LYS A 249 -7.00 -21.07 -16.97
CA LYS A 249 -6.47 -19.86 -17.63
C LYS A 249 -4.94 -19.85 -17.64
N PHE A 250 -4.30 -20.24 -16.54
CA PHE A 250 -2.85 -20.38 -16.47
C PHE A 250 -2.34 -21.40 -17.50
N VAL A 251 -2.93 -22.60 -17.57
CA VAL A 251 -2.60 -23.61 -18.58
C VAL A 251 -2.77 -23.06 -20.00
N LYS A 252 -3.90 -22.41 -20.31
CA LYS A 252 -4.11 -21.75 -21.61
C LYS A 252 -3.04 -20.70 -21.92
N SER A 253 -2.64 -19.91 -20.92
CA SER A 253 -1.60 -18.89 -21.04
C SER A 253 -0.24 -19.52 -21.36
N VAL A 254 0.12 -20.62 -20.69
CA VAL A 254 1.38 -21.34 -20.96
C VAL A 254 1.43 -21.83 -22.40
N TYR A 255 0.38 -22.51 -22.89
CA TYR A 255 0.33 -22.98 -24.28
C TYR A 255 0.37 -21.83 -25.30
N SER A 256 -0.46 -20.80 -25.13
CA SER A 256 -0.54 -19.69 -26.08
C SER A 256 0.75 -18.86 -26.14
N ASN A 257 1.38 -18.59 -24.99
CA ASN A 257 2.61 -17.81 -24.96
C ASN A 257 3.84 -18.63 -25.34
N LEU A 258 3.98 -19.89 -24.90
CA LEU A 258 5.18 -20.67 -25.22
C LEU A 258 5.12 -21.33 -26.59
N LEU A 259 3.97 -21.91 -26.97
CA LEU A 259 3.82 -22.70 -28.18
C LEU A 259 3.15 -21.93 -29.33
N GLY A 260 2.52 -20.78 -29.05
CA GLY A 260 1.85 -19.98 -30.08
C GLY A 260 0.53 -20.56 -30.58
N ARG A 261 -0.06 -21.53 -29.86
CA ARG A 261 -1.37 -22.11 -30.16
C ARG A 261 -2.26 -22.19 -28.93
N GLN A 262 -3.56 -22.41 -29.13
CA GLN A 262 -4.45 -22.75 -28.04
C GLN A 262 -4.25 -24.21 -27.61
N ALA A 263 -4.34 -24.45 -26.31
CA ALA A 263 -4.46 -25.81 -25.77
C ALA A 263 -5.81 -26.42 -26.18
N THR A 264 -5.84 -27.71 -26.45
CA THR A 264 -7.09 -28.47 -26.62
C THR A 264 -7.82 -28.62 -25.28
N ASP A 265 -9.13 -28.87 -25.32
CA ASP A 265 -9.92 -29.06 -24.09
C ASP A 265 -9.39 -30.22 -23.23
N SER A 266 -8.92 -31.29 -23.85
CA SER A 266 -8.31 -32.43 -23.14
C SER A 266 -6.99 -32.06 -22.46
N GLU A 267 -6.13 -31.27 -23.11
CA GLU A 267 -4.88 -30.77 -22.51
C GLU A 267 -5.18 -29.84 -21.32
N ILE A 268 -6.19 -28.97 -21.47
CA ILE A 268 -6.61 -28.04 -20.41
C ILE A 268 -7.11 -28.84 -19.20
N GLU A 269 -8.03 -29.78 -19.40
CA GLU A 269 -8.59 -30.57 -18.30
C GLU A 269 -7.53 -31.43 -17.60
N LYS A 270 -6.71 -32.15 -18.37
CA LYS A 270 -5.67 -33.04 -17.82
C LYS A 270 -4.67 -32.26 -16.98
N ASN A 271 -4.07 -31.20 -17.56
CA ASN A 271 -3.02 -30.46 -16.88
C ASN A 271 -3.56 -29.67 -15.69
N SER A 272 -4.75 -29.09 -15.79
CA SER A 272 -5.35 -28.38 -14.66
C SER A 272 -5.64 -29.32 -13.51
N LYS A 273 -6.18 -30.52 -13.76
CA LYS A 273 -6.39 -31.55 -12.73
C LYS A 273 -5.07 -31.96 -12.06
N SER A 274 -4.01 -32.19 -12.83
CA SER A 274 -2.70 -32.57 -12.31
C SER A 274 -2.02 -31.46 -11.49
N LEU A 275 -2.24 -30.20 -11.83
CA LEU A 275 -1.75 -29.06 -11.07
C LEU A 275 -2.53 -28.87 -9.77
N ILE A 276 -3.86 -28.91 -9.83
CA ILE A 276 -4.74 -28.71 -8.68
C ILE A 276 -4.57 -29.81 -7.63
N ASN A 277 -4.40 -31.07 -8.06
CA ASN A 277 -4.19 -32.19 -7.15
C ASN A 277 -2.71 -32.37 -6.73
N ASN A 278 -1.83 -31.43 -7.12
CA ASN A 278 -0.39 -31.46 -6.86
C ASN A 278 0.34 -32.71 -7.36
N SER A 279 -0.18 -33.40 -8.38
CA SER A 279 0.55 -34.49 -9.06
C SER A 279 1.75 -33.96 -9.88
N ILE A 280 1.70 -32.68 -10.27
CA ILE A 280 2.81 -31.93 -10.87
C ILE A 280 2.83 -30.51 -10.32
N SER A 281 4.02 -29.93 -10.09
CA SER A 281 4.15 -28.51 -9.75
C SER A 281 4.02 -27.62 -10.99
N ALA A 282 3.74 -26.34 -10.80
CA ALA A 282 3.72 -25.36 -11.88
C ALA A 282 5.09 -25.28 -12.58
N THR A 283 6.19 -25.36 -11.83
CA THR A 283 7.56 -25.40 -12.40
C THR A 283 7.74 -26.61 -13.31
N ASN A 284 7.39 -27.80 -12.84
CA ASN A 284 7.57 -29.02 -13.63
C ASN A 284 6.68 -29.02 -14.87
N PHE A 285 5.46 -28.49 -14.77
CA PHE A 285 4.58 -28.30 -15.92
C PHE A 285 5.20 -27.36 -16.97
N ILE A 286 5.63 -26.15 -16.59
CA ILE A 286 6.26 -25.20 -17.52
C ILE A 286 7.53 -25.80 -18.16
N ILE A 287 8.38 -26.45 -17.37
CA ILE A 287 9.60 -27.12 -17.87
C ILE A 287 9.23 -28.19 -18.89
N SER A 288 8.24 -29.05 -18.61
CA SER A 288 7.81 -30.10 -19.54
C SER A 288 7.31 -29.56 -20.88
N ILE A 289 6.68 -28.38 -20.90
CA ILE A 289 6.25 -27.73 -22.15
C ILE A 289 7.47 -27.28 -22.96
N VAL A 290 8.47 -26.67 -22.30
CA VAL A 290 9.68 -26.16 -22.96
C VAL A 290 10.61 -27.28 -23.43
N GLU A 291 10.70 -28.38 -22.69
CA GLU A 291 11.49 -29.56 -23.08
C GLU A 291 10.83 -30.40 -24.19
N GLY A 292 9.52 -30.21 -24.39
CA GLY A 292 8.73 -30.90 -25.41
C GLY A 292 9.19 -30.60 -26.84
N ASN A 293 9.02 -31.58 -27.73
CA ASN A 293 9.39 -31.45 -29.14
C ASN A 293 8.65 -30.30 -29.85
N GLU A 294 7.42 -30.01 -29.40
CA GLU A 294 6.64 -28.91 -29.95
C GLU A 294 7.34 -27.57 -29.76
N PHE A 295 7.81 -27.28 -28.55
CA PHE A 295 8.53 -26.04 -28.26
C PHE A 295 9.85 -25.94 -29.02
N LYS A 296 10.58 -27.06 -29.17
CA LYS A 296 11.84 -27.11 -29.95
C LYS A 296 11.65 -26.73 -31.42
N ASN A 297 10.45 -26.91 -31.97
CA ASN A 297 10.10 -26.54 -33.33
C ASN A 297 9.60 -25.10 -33.46
N VAL A 298 9.40 -24.38 -32.35
CA VAL A 298 9.03 -22.96 -32.36
C VAL A 298 10.26 -22.13 -32.69
N ASN A 299 10.30 -21.57 -33.90
CA ASN A 299 11.35 -20.63 -34.28
C ASN A 299 11.09 -19.27 -33.59
N MET A 300 11.92 -18.92 -32.62
CA MET A 300 11.75 -17.76 -31.74
C MET A 300 13.10 -17.17 -31.36
N SER A 301 13.18 -15.84 -31.26
CA SER A 301 14.35 -15.11 -30.76
C SER A 301 14.53 -15.28 -29.25
N ASP A 302 15.72 -14.97 -28.72
CA ASP A 302 15.96 -15.01 -27.27
C ASP A 302 15.18 -13.89 -26.55
N GLU A 303 15.02 -12.73 -27.19
CA GLU A 303 14.25 -11.60 -26.70
C GLU A 303 12.76 -11.94 -26.54
N ASP A 304 12.18 -12.63 -27.53
CA ASP A 304 10.80 -13.10 -27.48
C ASP A 304 10.63 -14.19 -26.43
N PHE A 305 11.62 -15.08 -26.30
CA PHE A 305 11.61 -16.12 -25.28
C PHE A 305 11.53 -15.53 -23.87
N VAL A 306 12.44 -14.60 -23.53
CA VAL A 306 12.44 -13.91 -22.23
C VAL A 306 11.11 -13.21 -21.99
N SER A 307 10.57 -12.52 -23.00
CA SER A 307 9.30 -11.79 -22.87
C SER A 307 8.12 -12.73 -22.59
N ARG A 308 8.06 -13.89 -23.26
CA ARG A 308 7.02 -14.92 -23.03
C ARG A 308 7.18 -15.59 -21.67
N VAL A 309 8.41 -15.87 -21.23
CA VAL A 309 8.68 -16.42 -19.89
C VAL A 309 8.20 -15.44 -18.82
N TYR A 310 8.56 -14.16 -18.91
CA TYR A 310 8.05 -13.14 -17.99
C TYR A 310 6.54 -13.07 -17.95
N LYS A 311 5.89 -13.20 -19.12
CA LYS A 311 4.44 -13.15 -19.19
C LYS A 311 3.78 -14.34 -18.49
N ILE A 312 4.35 -15.55 -18.57
CA ILE A 312 3.77 -16.75 -17.97
C ILE A 312 4.18 -16.96 -16.51
N THR A 313 5.36 -16.49 -16.08
CA THR A 313 5.84 -16.65 -14.69
C THR A 313 5.50 -15.46 -13.80
N LEU A 314 5.61 -14.24 -14.32
CA LEU A 314 5.47 -12.99 -13.54
C LEU A 314 4.25 -12.15 -13.94
N ASN A 315 3.47 -12.61 -14.95
CA ASN A 315 2.31 -11.92 -15.50
C ASN A 315 2.57 -10.47 -15.94
N ARG A 316 3.80 -10.15 -16.33
CA ARG A 316 4.20 -8.80 -16.79
C ARG A 316 5.13 -8.88 -17.99
N VAL A 317 5.33 -7.75 -18.65
CA VAL A 317 6.38 -7.58 -19.66
C VAL A 317 7.69 -7.23 -18.92
N PRO A 318 8.85 -7.76 -19.33
CA PRO A 318 10.12 -7.33 -18.76
C PRO A 318 10.38 -5.86 -19.10
N ASP A 319 10.97 -5.12 -18.17
CA ASP A 319 11.62 -3.86 -18.50
C ASP A 319 12.86 -4.11 -19.39
N ASN A 320 13.39 -3.04 -20.00
CA ASN A 320 14.49 -3.16 -20.96
C ASN A 320 15.75 -3.76 -20.32
N ASP A 321 16.07 -3.39 -19.08
CA ASP A 321 17.27 -3.84 -18.39
C ASP A 321 17.16 -5.31 -18.02
N GLY A 322 16.03 -5.72 -17.45
CA GLY A 322 15.71 -7.11 -17.15
C GLY A 322 15.71 -7.98 -18.40
N LYS A 323 15.13 -7.51 -19.52
CA LYS A 323 15.17 -8.25 -20.78
C LYS A 323 16.61 -8.45 -21.26
N ASN A 324 17.40 -7.38 -21.30
CA ASN A 324 18.79 -7.43 -21.75
C ASN A 324 19.66 -8.33 -20.86
N TYR A 325 19.45 -8.28 -19.55
CA TYR A 325 20.12 -9.16 -18.59
C TYR A 325 19.87 -10.64 -18.93
N TRP A 326 18.60 -11.06 -19.03
CA TRP A 326 18.27 -12.46 -19.28
C TRP A 326 18.69 -12.94 -20.66
N VAL A 327 18.60 -12.10 -21.70
CA VAL A 327 19.11 -12.44 -23.04
C VAL A 327 20.61 -12.70 -23.00
N ASN A 328 21.38 -11.91 -22.25
CA ASN A 328 22.81 -12.16 -22.08
C ASN A 328 23.10 -13.43 -21.26
N GLU A 329 22.26 -13.77 -20.28
CA GLU A 329 22.38 -15.03 -19.54
C GLU A 329 22.07 -16.26 -20.42
N ILE A 330 21.15 -16.14 -21.39
CA ILE A 330 20.90 -17.21 -22.37
C ILE A 330 22.16 -17.51 -23.19
N LYS A 331 22.87 -16.47 -23.64
CA LYS A 331 24.12 -16.61 -24.41
C LYS A 331 25.23 -17.33 -23.63
N LYS A 332 25.23 -17.23 -22.30
CA LYS A 332 26.21 -17.90 -21.42
C LYS A 332 25.80 -19.33 -21.05
N SER A 333 24.52 -19.67 -21.18
CA SER A 333 23.96 -20.92 -20.69
C SER A 333 22.98 -21.53 -21.71
N SER A 334 21.70 -21.60 -21.39
CA SER A 334 20.65 -22.02 -22.29
C SER A 334 19.32 -21.39 -21.88
N ARG A 335 18.35 -21.39 -22.81
CA ARG A 335 16.96 -20.99 -22.53
C ARG A 335 16.35 -21.75 -21.35
N LEU A 336 16.64 -23.04 -21.25
CA LEU A 336 16.12 -23.90 -20.18
C LEU A 336 16.71 -23.52 -18.80
N GLU A 337 18.01 -23.25 -18.74
CA GLU A 337 18.65 -22.85 -17.49
C GLU A 337 18.19 -21.47 -17.02
N VAL A 338 18.04 -20.50 -17.94
CA VAL A 338 17.45 -19.19 -17.62
C VAL A 338 16.01 -19.32 -17.12
N LEU A 339 15.19 -20.15 -17.76
CA LEU A 339 13.84 -20.44 -17.29
C LEU A 339 13.86 -20.98 -15.86
N LYS A 340 14.70 -21.99 -15.56
CA LYS A 340 14.83 -22.56 -14.22
C LYS A 340 15.25 -21.53 -13.17
N GLN A 341 16.07 -20.56 -13.52
CA GLN A 341 16.45 -19.47 -12.60
C GLN A 341 15.26 -18.56 -12.29
N ILE A 342 14.48 -18.17 -13.31
CA ILE A 342 13.27 -17.35 -13.12
C ILE A 342 12.22 -18.11 -12.28
N LEU A 343 12.04 -19.41 -12.53
CA LEU A 343 11.12 -20.28 -11.78
C LEU A 343 11.57 -20.55 -10.32
N LYS A 344 12.75 -20.10 -9.92
CA LYS A 344 13.23 -20.15 -8.53
C LYS A 344 13.13 -18.80 -7.80
N SER A 345 12.67 -17.75 -8.49
CA SER A 345 12.55 -16.42 -7.88
C SER A 345 11.43 -16.38 -6.84
N ASP A 346 11.64 -15.63 -5.76
CA ASP A 346 10.62 -15.40 -4.73
C ASP A 346 9.34 -14.79 -5.32
N GLU A 347 9.47 -13.94 -6.35
CA GLU A 347 8.34 -13.34 -7.07
C GLU A 347 7.47 -14.44 -7.70
N TYR A 348 8.07 -15.38 -8.43
CA TYR A 348 7.35 -16.49 -9.05
C TYR A 348 6.73 -17.43 -8.02
N ILE A 349 7.49 -17.84 -7.00
CA ILE A 349 7.01 -18.76 -5.96
C ILE A 349 5.78 -18.18 -5.25
N ARG A 350 5.84 -16.88 -4.92
CA ARG A 350 4.70 -16.15 -4.36
C ARG A 350 3.51 -16.18 -5.31
N LEU A 351 3.69 -15.86 -6.59
CA LEU A 351 2.59 -15.83 -7.58
C LEU A 351 1.93 -17.19 -7.79
N MET A 352 2.70 -18.29 -7.82
CA MET A 352 2.12 -19.64 -7.94
C MET A 352 1.31 -20.01 -6.70
N LYS A 353 1.82 -19.67 -5.51
CA LYS A 353 1.10 -19.87 -4.26
C LYS A 353 -0.19 -19.06 -4.19
N GLU A 354 -0.19 -17.83 -4.70
CA GLU A 354 -1.39 -16.98 -4.77
C GLU A 354 -2.51 -17.64 -5.59
N ILE A 355 -2.18 -18.29 -6.71
CA ILE A 355 -3.17 -19.01 -7.54
C ILE A 355 -3.45 -20.44 -7.06
N GLY A 356 -2.95 -20.82 -5.88
CA GLY A 356 -3.21 -22.12 -5.26
C GLY A 356 -2.40 -23.29 -5.82
N LEU A 357 -1.29 -23.01 -6.50
CA LEU A 357 -0.42 -24.04 -7.08
C LEU A 357 0.87 -24.22 -6.28
N SER A 358 1.36 -25.46 -6.24
CA SER A 358 2.72 -25.75 -5.82
C SER A 358 3.71 -25.22 -6.87
N ALA A 359 4.66 -24.38 -6.43
CA ALA A 359 5.68 -23.80 -7.30
C ALA A 359 6.67 -24.87 -7.76
#